data_AF-A0A7T4X2R0-F1
#
_entry.id   AF-A0A7T4X2R0-F1
#
_cell.length_a   1.000
_cell.length_b   1.000
_cell.length_c   1.000
_cell.angle_alpha   90.00
_cell.angle_beta   90.00
_cell.angle_gamma   90.00
#
_symmetry.space_group_name_H-M   'P 1'
#
loop_
_entity.id
_entity.type
_entity.pdbx_description
1 polymer ?
#
loop_
_entity_poly.entity_id
_entity_poly.type
_entity_poly.pdbx_seq_one_letter_code
_entity_poly.pdbx_strand_id
1 'polypeptide(L)'
;MYFLKKNILNIIICMLSFGVLATVVNFFIPPSSTTYEEYYTLETALEPNSIADLNILLNDTINNSSDNIHVAELNGQTNSNLLQLNITTESGINYDSIHAQVIDIIEAEGFVVQENLSQLTYETSNEALQIIIVMLGLIIGTVAGILLAVNNNNINTEEDIQYYLNERTLGTF
;
A
#
# COMPACT_ATOMS: atom_id res chain seq x y z
N MET A 1 32.98 -22.24 -7.73
CA MET A 1 33.35 -20.82 -7.47
C MET A 1 33.57 -20.03 -8.74
N TYR A 2 34.24 -20.59 -9.76
CA TYR A 2 34.55 -19.88 -11.00
C TYR A 2 33.31 -19.39 -11.78
N PHE A 3 32.28 -20.22 -11.92
CA PHE A 3 30.99 -19.84 -12.54
C PHE A 3 30.40 -18.56 -11.92
N LEU A 4 30.40 -18.50 -10.58
CA LEU A 4 29.85 -17.39 -9.84
C LEU A 4 30.73 -16.15 -10.02
N LYS A 5 32.07 -16.28 -9.90
CA LYS A 5 33.03 -15.20 -10.18
C LYS A 5 32.86 -14.59 -11.59
N LYS A 6 32.60 -15.41 -12.60
CA LYS A 6 32.43 -14.99 -13.99
C LYS A 6 31.08 -14.31 -14.25
N ASN A 7 30.00 -14.85 -13.70
CA ASN A 7 28.64 -14.45 -14.08
C ASN A 7 27.92 -13.59 -13.04
N ILE A 8 28.49 -13.37 -11.85
CA ILE A 8 27.84 -12.62 -10.77
C ILE A 8 27.40 -11.22 -11.19
N LEU A 9 28.19 -10.51 -12.00
CA LEU A 9 27.82 -9.18 -12.47
C LEU A 9 26.55 -9.23 -13.33
N ASN A 10 26.45 -10.16 -14.27
CA ASN A 10 25.27 -10.33 -15.11
C ASN A 10 24.04 -10.73 -14.29
N ILE A 11 24.23 -11.61 -13.29
CA ILE A 11 23.16 -12.02 -12.37
C ILE A 11 22.65 -10.81 -11.57
N ILE A 12 23.56 -9.96 -11.07
CA ILE A 12 23.19 -8.73 -10.33
C ILE A 12 22.46 -7.74 -11.25
N ILE A 13 22.89 -7.58 -12.51
CA ILE A 13 22.21 -6.70 -13.47
C ILE A 13 20.77 -7.20 -13.74
N CYS A 14 20.58 -8.51 -13.94
CA CYS A 14 19.26 -9.10 -14.08
C CYS A 14 18.41 -8.94 -12.81
N MET A 15 18.99 -9.18 -11.62
CA MET A 15 18.32 -8.97 -10.35
C MET A 15 17.84 -7.52 -10.19
N LEU A 16 18.70 -6.54 -10.42
CA LEU A 16 18.38 -5.12 -10.27
C LEU A 16 17.37 -4.64 -11.31
N SER A 17 17.49 -5.08 -12.57
CA SER A 17 16.53 -4.71 -13.61
C SER A 17 15.10 -5.19 -13.30
N PHE A 18 14.94 -6.41 -12.82
CA PHE A 18 13.64 -6.88 -12.34
C PHE A 18 13.20 -6.20 -11.04
N GLY A 19 14.13 -5.82 -10.16
CA GLY A 19 13.83 -4.98 -9.00
C GLY A 19 13.23 -3.63 -9.39
N VAL A 20 13.82 -2.96 -10.39
CA VAL A 20 13.28 -1.69 -10.94
C VAL A 20 11.90 -1.92 -11.56
N LEU A 21 11.71 -2.99 -12.34
CA LEU A 21 10.39 -3.31 -12.88
C LEU A 21 9.35 -3.56 -11.77
N ALA A 22 9.73 -4.25 -10.70
CA ALA A 22 8.84 -4.46 -9.56
C ALA A 22 8.50 -3.15 -8.83
N THR A 23 9.42 -2.19 -8.76
CA THR A 23 9.10 -0.84 -8.24
C THR A 23 8.11 -0.08 -9.13
N VAL A 24 8.14 -0.29 -10.45
CA VAL A 24 7.13 0.29 -11.35
C VAL A 24 5.76 -0.37 -11.14
N VAL A 25 5.72 -1.69 -10.98
CA VAL A 25 4.48 -2.42 -10.64
C VAL A 25 3.92 -1.95 -9.29
N ASN A 26 4.80 -1.59 -8.35
CA ASN A 26 4.43 -1.11 -7.02
C ASN A 26 3.55 0.14 -7.04
N PHE A 27 3.67 0.97 -8.08
CA PHE A 27 2.83 2.17 -8.26
C PHE A 27 1.34 1.85 -8.47
N PHE A 28 1.02 0.64 -8.94
CA PHE A 28 -0.35 0.22 -9.22
C PHE A 28 -0.97 -0.61 -8.09
N ILE A 29 -0.26 -0.77 -6.97
CA ILE A 29 -0.79 -1.48 -5.81
C ILE A 29 -1.81 -0.57 -5.12
N PRO A 30 -3.06 -1.04 -4.92
CA PRO A 30 -4.06 -0.25 -4.24
C PRO A 30 -3.64 0.05 -2.79
N PRO A 31 -4.10 1.19 -2.23
CA PRO A 31 -3.87 1.50 -0.83
C PRO A 31 -4.48 0.42 0.08
N SER A 32 -3.96 0.29 1.30
CA SER A 32 -4.55 -0.60 2.31
C SER A 32 -5.89 -0.08 2.80
N SER A 33 -6.00 1.25 2.93
CA SER A 33 -7.21 1.93 3.36
C SER A 33 -7.24 3.36 2.83
N THR A 34 -8.44 3.91 2.74
CA THR A 34 -8.69 5.29 2.34
C THR A 34 -9.55 5.97 3.39
N THR A 35 -9.05 7.06 3.95
CA THR A 35 -9.75 7.90 4.92
C THR A 35 -10.31 9.13 4.24
N TYR A 36 -11.61 9.35 4.40
CA TYR A 36 -12.35 10.52 3.97
C TYR A 36 -12.60 11.39 5.19
N GLU A 37 -12.11 12.61 5.17
CA GLU A 37 -12.29 13.60 6.22
C GLU A 37 -13.22 14.69 5.69
N GLU A 38 -14.39 14.81 6.31
CA GLU A 38 -15.49 15.68 5.88
C GLU A 38 -15.84 16.66 6.97
N TYR A 39 -16.24 17.86 6.57
CA TYR A 39 -16.60 18.93 7.48
C TYR A 39 -18.01 19.43 7.17
N TYR A 40 -18.84 19.44 8.19
CA TYR A 40 -20.25 19.80 8.11
C TYR A 40 -20.59 20.97 9.02
N THR A 41 -21.52 21.80 8.55
CA THR A 41 -22.23 22.76 9.41
C THR A 41 -23.57 22.18 9.82
N LEU A 42 -23.86 22.21 11.12
CA LEU A 42 -25.12 21.78 11.72
C LEU A 42 -26.05 22.98 11.91
N GLU A 43 -27.36 22.72 11.85
CA GLU A 43 -28.38 23.74 12.16
C GLU A 43 -28.35 24.17 13.63
N THR A 44 -28.08 23.21 14.52
CA THR A 44 -27.98 23.41 15.97
C THR A 44 -26.54 23.21 16.44
N ALA A 45 -26.14 23.96 17.48
CA ALA A 45 -24.84 23.77 18.09
C ALA A 45 -24.78 22.42 18.83
N LEU A 46 -23.61 21.78 18.80
CA LEU A 46 -23.34 20.54 19.51
C LEU A 46 -23.46 20.76 21.02
N GLU A 47 -24.41 20.06 21.65
CA GLU A 47 -24.56 20.06 23.10
C GLU A 47 -23.38 19.34 23.77
N PRO A 48 -23.17 19.54 25.09
CA PRO A 48 -22.19 18.75 25.83
C PRO A 48 -22.47 17.25 25.68
N ASN A 49 -21.42 16.48 25.39
CA ASN A 49 -21.44 15.02 25.19
C ASN A 49 -22.08 14.49 23.90
N SER A 50 -22.77 15.30 23.08
CA SER A 50 -23.41 14.80 21.85
C SER A 50 -22.46 14.05 20.92
N ILE A 51 -21.22 14.52 20.77
CA ILE A 51 -20.18 13.84 19.98
C ILE A 51 -19.79 12.50 20.60
N ALA A 52 -19.69 12.42 21.92
CA ALA A 52 -19.36 11.18 22.60
C ALA A 52 -20.48 10.15 22.44
N ASP A 53 -21.74 10.58 22.60
CA ASP A 53 -22.92 9.73 22.45
C ASP A 53 -23.06 9.23 21.00
N LEU A 54 -22.87 10.11 20.01
CA LEU A 54 -22.83 9.74 18.60
C LEU A 54 -21.71 8.73 18.29
N ASN A 55 -20.50 8.94 18.82
CA ASN A 55 -19.40 7.99 18.61
C ASN A 55 -19.63 6.64 19.29
N ILE A 56 -20.34 6.59 20.42
CA ILE A 56 -20.76 5.32 21.03
C ILE A 56 -21.73 4.60 20.09
N LEU A 57 -22.72 5.32 19.54
CA LEU A 57 -23.68 4.74 18.61
C LEU A 57 -23.01 4.26 17.32
N LEU A 58 -22.06 5.02 16.77
CA LEU A 58 -21.23 4.61 15.63
C LEU A 58 -20.41 3.36 15.96
N ASN A 59 -19.88 3.25 17.18
CA ASN A 59 -19.16 2.05 17.61
C ASN A 59 -20.05 0.81 17.63
N ASP A 60 -21.26 0.93 18.17
CA ASP A 60 -22.17 -0.20 18.28
C ASP A 60 -22.76 -0.64 16.94
N THR A 61 -22.89 0.28 15.97
CA THR A 61 -23.56 0.03 14.69
C THR A 61 -22.60 -0.16 13.52
N ILE A 62 -21.68 0.77 13.32
CA ILE A 62 -20.86 0.88 12.11
C ILE A 62 -19.47 0.29 12.32
N ASN A 63 -18.79 0.62 13.43
CA ASN A 63 -17.40 0.20 13.64
C ASN A 63 -17.26 -1.29 13.96
N ASN A 64 -18.35 -1.98 14.28
CA ASN A 64 -18.38 -3.45 14.33
C ASN A 64 -18.31 -4.11 12.94
N SER A 65 -18.33 -3.34 11.85
CA SER A 65 -18.24 -3.87 10.48
C SER A 65 -16.81 -4.26 10.08
N SER A 66 -15.80 -3.87 10.85
CA SER A 66 -14.40 -4.29 10.66
C SER A 66 -13.75 -4.63 11.99
N ASP A 67 -13.02 -5.75 12.02
CA ASP A 67 -12.20 -6.13 13.17
C ASP A 67 -10.83 -5.43 13.18
N ASN A 68 -10.44 -4.80 12.07
CA ASN A 68 -9.07 -4.33 11.84
C ASN A 68 -8.94 -2.82 11.89
N ILE A 69 -9.99 -2.09 11.50
CA ILE A 69 -9.98 -0.63 11.42
C ILE A 69 -11.21 -0.02 12.06
N HIS A 70 -11.03 1.19 12.60
CA HIS A 70 -12.15 2.02 13.01
C HIS A 70 -12.75 2.70 11.77
N VAL A 71 -14.01 2.40 11.47
CA VAL A 71 -14.63 2.70 10.16
C VAL A 71 -15.14 4.14 10.08
N ALA A 72 -15.71 4.67 11.17
CA ALA A 72 -16.28 6.00 11.24
C ALA A 72 -16.06 6.64 12.62
N GLU A 73 -15.66 7.91 12.63
CA GLU A 73 -15.49 8.72 13.84
C GLU A 73 -16.02 10.14 13.59
N LEU A 74 -16.70 10.68 14.60
CA LEU A 74 -17.14 12.07 14.62
C LEU A 74 -16.30 12.89 15.60
N ASN A 75 -15.88 14.06 15.16
CA ASN A 75 -15.16 15.03 15.96
C ASN A 75 -15.90 16.36 15.94
N GLY A 76 -15.90 17.07 17.06
CA GLY A 76 -16.62 18.34 17.14
C GLY A 76 -16.32 19.06 18.45
N GLN A 77 -16.49 20.37 18.43
CA GLN A 77 -16.29 21.20 19.61
C GLN A 77 -17.65 21.53 20.25
N THR A 78 -17.76 21.37 21.57
CA THR A 78 -18.97 21.75 22.31
C THR A 78 -19.34 23.21 22.08
N ASN A 79 -20.62 23.49 21.89
CA ASN A 79 -21.18 24.79 21.50
C ASN A 79 -20.74 25.30 20.12
N SER A 80 -20.09 24.47 19.31
CA SER A 80 -19.84 24.75 17.90
C SER A 80 -20.90 24.05 17.05
N ASN A 81 -21.22 24.63 15.90
CA ASN A 81 -22.04 24.01 14.88
C ASN A 81 -21.20 23.29 13.81
N LEU A 82 -19.90 23.11 14.06
CA LEU A 82 -19.01 22.39 13.15
C LEU A 82 -18.85 20.94 13.60
N LEU A 83 -19.09 20.03 12.66
CA LEU A 83 -18.93 18.60 12.82
C LEU A 83 -17.90 18.10 11.79
N GLN A 84 -16.89 17.40 12.28
CA GLN A 84 -15.94 16.67 11.44
C GLN A 84 -16.33 15.19 11.44
N LEU A 85 -16.37 14.59 10.26
CA LEU A 85 -16.61 13.16 10.05
C LEU A 85 -15.38 12.56 9.39
N ASN A 86 -14.79 11.56 10.03
CA ASN A 86 -13.74 10.73 9.46
C ASN A 86 -14.31 9.36 9.13
N ILE A 87 -14.31 8.97 7.86
CA ILE A 87 -14.68 7.62 7.41
C ILE A 87 -13.43 6.94 6.86
N THR A 88 -12.99 5.84 7.48
CA THR A 88 -11.92 5.00 6.96
C THR A 88 -12.50 3.75 6.34
N THR A 89 -12.17 3.53 5.07
CA THR A 89 -12.59 2.36 4.31
C THR A 89 -11.40 1.47 3.98
N GLU A 90 -11.61 0.16 3.98
CA GLU A 90 -10.67 -0.84 3.47
C GLU A 90 -11.35 -1.69 2.38
N SER A 91 -10.59 -2.61 1.78
CA SER A 91 -11.15 -3.51 0.76
C SER A 91 -12.37 -4.27 1.29
N GLY A 92 -13.53 -4.05 0.67
CA GLY A 92 -14.80 -4.67 1.06
C GLY A 92 -15.75 -3.73 1.83
N ILE A 93 -15.28 -2.56 2.28
CA ILE A 93 -16.11 -1.53 2.92
C ILE A 93 -16.44 -0.45 1.88
N ASN A 94 -17.73 -0.21 1.67
CA ASN A 94 -18.20 0.80 0.73
C ASN A 94 -18.42 2.14 1.44
N TYR A 95 -17.68 3.16 1.03
CA TYR A 95 -17.78 4.53 1.56
C TYR A 95 -19.22 5.06 1.53
N ASP A 96 -19.91 5.01 0.39
CA ASP A 96 -21.27 5.58 0.25
C ASP A 96 -22.26 4.91 1.21
N SER A 97 -22.10 3.60 1.42
CA SER A 97 -22.93 2.85 2.36
C SER A 97 -22.66 3.22 3.82
N ILE A 98 -21.40 3.45 4.19
CA ILE A 98 -21.05 3.91 5.53
C ILE A 98 -21.52 5.34 5.73
N HIS A 99 -21.24 6.21 4.76
CA HIS A 99 -21.64 7.61 4.77
C HIS A 99 -23.15 7.77 4.99
N ALA A 100 -23.98 7.06 4.21
CA ALA A 100 -25.43 7.08 4.39
C ALA A 100 -25.86 6.65 5.80
N GLN A 101 -25.28 5.58 6.34
CA GLN A 101 -25.59 5.12 7.70
C GLN A 101 -25.17 6.13 8.78
N VAL A 102 -24.03 6.80 8.61
CA VAL A 102 -23.57 7.85 9.53
C VAL A 102 -24.55 9.03 9.51
N ILE A 103 -24.97 9.49 8.33
CA ILE A 103 -25.94 10.58 8.20
C ILE A 103 -27.28 10.20 8.82
N ASP A 104 -27.79 8.98 8.57
CA ASP A 104 -29.02 8.48 9.19
C ASP A 104 -28.93 8.49 10.73
N ILE A 105 -27.78 8.14 11.30
CA ILE A 105 -27.53 8.19 12.75
C ILE A 105 -27.52 9.63 13.28
N ILE A 106 -26.82 10.55 12.60
CA ILE A 106 -26.76 11.96 12.98
C ILE A 106 -28.17 12.59 12.97
N GLU A 107 -28.96 12.31 11.92
CA GLU A 107 -30.33 12.78 11.80
C GLU A 107 -31.26 12.15 12.83
N ALA A 108 -31.09 10.87 13.17
CA ALA A 108 -31.86 10.17 14.20
C ALA A 108 -31.65 10.78 15.60
N GLU A 109 -30.44 11.26 15.89
CA GLU A 109 -30.12 12.01 17.12
C GLU A 109 -30.61 13.48 17.07
N GLY A 110 -31.26 13.89 15.98
CA GLY A 110 -31.91 15.19 15.85
C GLY A 110 -31.01 16.31 15.32
N PHE A 111 -29.82 15.98 14.80
CA PHE A 111 -28.94 16.95 14.16
C PHE A 111 -29.24 17.03 12.65
N VAL A 112 -29.41 18.26 12.16
CA VAL A 112 -29.64 18.51 10.72
C VAL A 112 -28.34 19.03 10.10
N VAL A 113 -27.83 18.30 9.11
CA VAL A 113 -26.64 18.66 8.34
C VAL A 113 -27.02 19.64 7.23
N GLN A 114 -26.45 20.84 7.22
CA GLN A 114 -26.81 21.90 6.27
C GLN A 114 -25.89 21.96 5.04
N GLU A 115 -24.58 21.94 5.24
CA GLU A 115 -23.60 22.16 4.19
C GLU A 115 -22.35 21.32 4.44
N ASN A 116 -21.81 20.72 3.37
CA ASN A 116 -20.47 20.14 3.35
C ASN A 116 -19.47 21.25 2.98
N LEU A 117 -18.64 21.64 3.94
CA LEU A 117 -17.64 22.70 3.80
C LEU A 117 -16.41 22.24 3.01
N SER A 118 -16.01 20.99 3.19
CA SER A 118 -14.84 20.41 2.54
C SER A 118 -14.75 18.91 2.75
N GLN A 119 -14.18 18.22 1.76
CA GLN A 119 -13.81 16.81 1.83
C GLN A 119 -12.32 16.67 1.48
N LEU A 120 -11.57 15.99 2.34
CA LEU A 120 -10.17 15.61 2.14
C LEU A 120 -10.09 14.08 2.08
N THR A 121 -9.20 13.56 1.24
CA THR A 121 -9.00 12.12 1.07
C THR A 121 -7.54 11.78 1.30
N TYR A 122 -7.30 10.83 2.20
CA TYR A 122 -5.98 10.33 2.55
C TYR A 122 -5.91 8.84 2.27
N GLU A 123 -4.93 8.43 1.48
CA GLU A 123 -4.67 7.03 1.19
C GLU A 123 -3.52 6.53 2.05
N THR A 124 -3.72 5.40 2.73
CA THR A 124 -2.66 4.71 3.45
C THR A 124 -2.07 3.63 2.54
N SER A 125 -0.76 3.68 2.31
CA SER A 125 -0.07 2.72 1.45
C SER A 125 -0.03 1.33 2.06
N ASN A 126 -0.17 0.30 1.21
CA ASN A 126 -0.02 -1.10 1.63
C ASN A 126 1.46 -1.51 1.66
N GLU A 127 2.26 -0.90 2.54
CA GLU A 127 3.73 -1.04 2.56
C GLU A 127 4.20 -2.51 2.60
N ALA A 128 3.50 -3.37 3.35
CA ALA A 128 3.81 -4.79 3.43
C ALA A 128 3.72 -5.48 2.07
N LEU A 129 2.60 -5.27 1.34
CA LEU A 129 2.43 -5.82 0.00
C LEU A 129 3.45 -5.23 -0.97
N GLN A 130 3.70 -3.92 -0.88
CA GLN A 130 4.70 -3.23 -1.70
C GLN A 130 6.10 -3.87 -1.57
N ILE A 131 6.54 -4.12 -0.33
CA ILE A 131 7.83 -4.78 -0.04
C ILE A 131 7.85 -6.21 -0.60
N ILE A 132 6.76 -6.96 -0.44
CA ILE A 132 6.66 -8.34 -0.95
C ILE A 132 6.82 -8.36 -2.48
N ILE A 133 6.16 -7.46 -3.20
CA ILE A 133 6.26 -7.38 -4.66
C ILE A 133 7.71 -7.08 -5.10
N VAL A 134 8.38 -6.12 -4.45
CA VAL A 134 9.77 -5.81 -4.75
C VAL A 134 10.69 -7.00 -4.48
N MET A 135 10.52 -7.69 -3.35
CA MET A 135 11.29 -8.89 -3.02
C MET A 135 11.08 -10.02 -4.03
N LEU A 136 9.84 -10.27 -4.44
CA LEU A 136 9.54 -11.26 -5.49
C LEU A 136 10.19 -10.89 -6.83
N GLY A 137 10.16 -9.61 -7.20
CA GLY A 137 10.85 -9.12 -8.40
C GLY A 137 12.36 -9.40 -8.36
N LEU A 138 13.02 -9.10 -7.24
CA LEU A 138 14.43 -9.37 -7.06
C LEU A 138 14.74 -10.87 -7.19
N ILE A 139 13.93 -11.74 -6.56
CA ILE A 139 14.10 -13.20 -6.62
C ILE A 139 13.95 -13.70 -8.07
N ILE A 140 12.90 -13.27 -8.78
CA ILE A 140 12.67 -13.63 -10.19
C ILE A 140 13.85 -13.18 -11.05
N GLY A 141 14.35 -11.95 -10.84
CA GLY A 141 15.51 -11.43 -11.53
C GLY A 141 16.79 -12.23 -11.27
N THR A 142 17.01 -12.68 -10.03
CA THR A 142 18.13 -13.57 -9.70
C THR A 142 18.01 -14.90 -10.43
N VAL A 143 16.83 -15.53 -10.44
CA VAL A 143 16.60 -16.81 -11.14
C VAL A 143 16.82 -16.64 -12.65
N ALA A 144 16.27 -15.60 -13.27
CA ALA A 144 16.48 -15.30 -14.69
C ALA A 144 17.96 -15.05 -15.01
N GLY A 145 18.67 -14.30 -14.15
CA GLY A 145 20.10 -14.08 -14.28
C GLY A 145 20.91 -15.37 -14.22
N ILE A 146 20.57 -16.30 -13.32
CA ILE A 146 21.21 -17.61 -13.22
C ILE A 146 20.97 -18.43 -14.49
N LEU A 147 19.74 -18.47 -15.00
CA LEU A 147 19.41 -19.21 -16.23
C LEU A 147 20.18 -18.68 -17.44
N LEU A 148 20.26 -17.35 -17.58
CA LEU A 148 21.06 -16.72 -18.64
C LEU A 148 22.55 -17.01 -18.47
N ALA A 149 23.06 -17.00 -17.23
CA ALA A 149 24.45 -17.33 -16.93
C ALA A 149 24.79 -18.80 -17.24
N VAL A 150 23.88 -19.74 -16.98
CA VAL A 150 24.06 -21.16 -17.32
C VAL A 150 24.05 -21.36 -18.83
N ASN A 151 23.21 -20.62 -19.56
CA ASN A 151 23.15 -20.70 -21.02
C ASN A 151 24.29 -19.94 -21.73
N ASN A 152 25.08 -19.17 -20.99
CA ASN A 152 26.18 -18.40 -21.55
C ASN A 152 27.42 -19.27 -21.77
N ASN A 153 27.55 -19.80 -22.98
CA ASN A 153 28.67 -20.66 -23.40
C ASN A 153 29.92 -19.89 -23.85
N ASN A 154 29.98 -18.57 -23.70
CA ASN A 154 31.13 -17.79 -24.16
C ASN A 154 32.39 -18.09 -23.34
N ILE A 155 33.47 -18.51 -24.00
CA ILE A 155 34.80 -18.68 -23.42
C ILE A 155 35.60 -17.42 -23.79
N ASN A 156 35.81 -16.52 -22.83
CA ASN A 156 36.37 -15.19 -23.11
C ASN A 156 37.71 -14.94 -22.43
N THR A 157 38.11 -15.76 -21.47
CA THR A 157 39.34 -15.56 -20.69
C THR A 157 40.21 -16.82 -20.66
N GLU A 158 41.50 -16.66 -20.40
CA GLU A 158 42.44 -17.76 -20.18
C GLU A 158 41.96 -18.71 -19.07
N GLU A 159 41.37 -18.15 -18.02
CA GLU A 159 40.78 -18.89 -16.90
C GLU A 159 39.54 -19.69 -17.35
N ASP A 160 38.80 -19.23 -18.37
CA ASP A 160 37.68 -19.97 -18.97
C ASP A 160 38.17 -21.17 -19.77
N ILE A 161 39.24 -21.00 -20.54
CA ILE A 161 39.83 -22.06 -21.37
C ILE A 161 40.38 -23.16 -20.45
N GLN A 162 41.12 -22.76 -19.41
CA GLN A 162 41.64 -23.71 -18.42
C GLN A 162 40.53 -24.43 -17.66
N TYR A 163 39.41 -23.76 -17.36
CA TYR A 163 38.32 -24.37 -16.59
C TYR A 163 37.39 -25.26 -17.43
N TYR A 164 37.06 -24.86 -18.66
CA TYR A 164 36.10 -25.58 -19.51
C TYR A 164 36.75 -26.55 -20.49
N LEU A 165 37.99 -26.29 -20.92
CA LEU A 165 38.73 -27.14 -21.87
C LEU A 165 39.89 -27.89 -21.22
N ASN A 166 40.22 -27.59 -19.95
CA ASN A 166 41.34 -28.19 -19.22
C ASN A 166 42.71 -27.98 -19.91
N GLU A 167 42.80 -26.96 -20.76
CA GLU A 167 43.98 -26.60 -21.54
C GLU A 167 44.48 -25.21 -21.16
N ARG A 168 45.81 -25.03 -21.06
CA ARG A 168 46.40 -23.69 -20.99
C ARG A 168 46.63 -23.19 -22.41
N THR A 169 46.23 -21.97 -22.74
CA THR A 169 46.74 -21.39 -23.98
C THR A 169 48.22 -21.07 -23.79
N LEU A 170 49.02 -21.56 -24.72
CA LEU A 170 50.37 -21.05 -24.89
C LEU A 170 50.19 -19.61 -25.35
N GLY A 171 50.70 -18.67 -24.54
CA GLY A 171 50.36 -17.25 -24.57
C GLY A 171 50.34 -16.61 -25.96
N THR A 172 49.63 -15.49 -26.02
CA THR A 172 49.61 -14.50 -27.12
C THR A 172 50.85 -14.57 -28.02
N PHE A 173 50.63 -14.95 -29.28
CA PHE A 173 51.50 -14.56 -30.40
C PHE A 173 50.98 -13.26 -31.00
#